data_AF-A0A497P8G2-F1
#
_entry.id   AF-A0A497P8G2-F1
#
_cell.length_a   1.000
_cell.length_b   1.000
_cell.length_c   1.000
_cell.angle_alpha   90.00
_cell.angle_beta   90.00
_cell.angle_gamma   90.00
#
_symmetry.space_group_name_H-M   'P 1'
#
loop_
_entity.id
_entity.type
_entity.pdbx_description
1 polymer ?
#
loop_
_entity_poly.entity_id
_entity_poly.type
_entity_poly.pdbx_seq_one_letter_code
_entity_poly.pdbx_strand_id
1 'polypeptide(L)'
;MPLKSKLKVERLGVLLVSIFYVIVGGTEAIILALSNFSLIHVAPLAALSLIAAYGLFRMKRWAVFLVAILFFPALVFGAPILYVSVMWETFYPSVDVLLFHLGLIAYLILTLIASIYVMAVRKDFK
;
A
#
# COMPACT_ATOMS: atom_id res chain seq x y z
N MET A 1 -3.77 26.96 -14.43
CA MET A 1 -4.83 26.39 -13.56
C MET A 1 -4.94 27.21 -12.28
N PRO A 2 -6.15 27.53 -11.80
CA PRO A 2 -6.34 28.33 -10.59
C PRO A 2 -5.88 27.58 -9.33
N LEU A 3 -5.30 28.29 -8.36
CA LEU A 3 -4.73 27.73 -7.11
C LEU A 3 -5.72 26.82 -6.34
N LYS A 4 -7.00 27.19 -6.37
CA LYS A 4 -8.10 26.45 -5.73
C LYS A 4 -8.35 25.07 -6.34
N SER A 5 -8.12 24.89 -7.64
CA SER A 5 -8.30 23.59 -8.29
C SER A 5 -7.14 22.65 -7.97
N LYS A 6 -5.90 23.16 -7.88
CA LYS A 6 -4.73 22.38 -7.45
C LYS A 6 -4.92 21.80 -6.05
N LEU A 7 -5.31 22.64 -5.09
CA LEU A 7 -5.53 22.23 -3.70
C LEU A 7 -6.62 21.15 -3.54
N LYS A 8 -7.68 21.22 -4.36
CA LYS A 8 -8.77 20.23 -4.35
C LYS A 8 -8.32 18.87 -4.90
N VAL A 9 -7.52 18.89 -5.97
CA VAL A 9 -6.95 17.67 -6.58
C VAL A 9 -5.94 17.02 -5.63
N GLU A 10 -5.07 17.82 -5.00
CA GLU A 10 -4.10 17.32 -4.01
C GLU A 10 -4.79 16.64 -2.81
N ARG A 11 -5.84 17.27 -2.28
CA ARG A 11 -6.67 16.67 -1.21
C ARG A 11 -7.33 15.37 -1.64
N LEU A 12 -7.85 15.29 -2.86
CA LEU A 12 -8.48 14.07 -3.37
C LEU A 12 -7.45 12.95 -3.55
N GLY A 13 -6.27 13.26 -4.11
CA GLY A 13 -5.22 12.25 -4.27
C GLY A 13 -4.69 11.74 -2.93
N VAL A 14 -4.53 12.59 -1.92
CA VAL A 14 -4.14 12.12 -0.57
C VAL A 14 -5.24 11.27 0.06
N LEU A 15 -6.52 11.59 -0.16
CA LEU A 15 -7.63 10.75 0.28
C LEU A 15 -7.59 9.36 -0.38
N LEU A 16 -7.36 9.29 -1.70
CA LEU A 16 -7.23 8.03 -2.42
C LEU A 16 -6.07 7.18 -1.90
N VAL A 17 -4.91 7.79 -1.65
CA VAL A 17 -3.76 7.08 -1.08
C VAL A 17 -4.04 6.63 0.36
N SER A 18 -4.76 7.43 1.15
CA SER A 18 -5.20 7.02 2.48
C SER A 18 -6.11 5.79 2.42
N ILE A 19 -7.10 5.77 1.53
CA ILE A 19 -7.98 4.60 1.30
C ILE A 19 -7.17 3.38 0.87
N PHE A 20 -6.20 3.56 -0.03
CA PHE A 20 -5.29 2.48 -0.43
C PHE A 20 -4.58 1.86 0.78
N TYR A 21 -4.01 2.67 1.67
CA TYR A 21 -3.36 2.15 2.89
C TYR A 21 -4.33 1.51 3.88
N VAL A 22 -5.61 1.93 3.92
CA VAL A 22 -6.65 1.21 4.68
C VAL A 22 -6.88 -0.18 4.09
N ILE A 23 -7.00 -0.30 2.77
CA ILE A 23 -7.20 -1.58 2.08
C ILE A 23 -6.00 -2.50 2.31
N VAL A 24 -4.77 -1.99 2.16
CA VAL A 24 -3.54 -2.76 2.40
C VAL A 24 -3.49 -3.24 3.85
N GLY A 25 -3.63 -2.34 4.83
CA GLY A 25 -3.58 -2.71 6.25
C GLY A 25 -4.70 -3.67 6.67
N GLY A 26 -5.91 -3.49 6.11
CA GLY A 26 -7.02 -4.40 6.33
C GLY A 26 -6.77 -5.79 5.72
N THR A 27 -6.19 -5.85 4.52
CA THR A 27 -5.83 -7.11 3.87
C THR A 27 -4.75 -7.85 4.67
N GLU A 28 -3.70 -7.14 5.12
CA GLU A 28 -2.65 -7.69 5.98
C GLU A 28 -3.22 -8.22 7.30
N ALA A 29 -4.17 -7.51 7.92
CA ALA A 29 -4.85 -7.96 9.13
C ALA A 29 -5.70 -9.23 8.89
N ILE A 30 -6.41 -9.31 7.76
CA ILE A 30 -7.17 -10.50 7.37
C ILE A 30 -6.23 -11.69 7.16
N ILE A 31 -5.11 -11.51 6.44
CA ILE A 31 -4.09 -12.56 6.23
C ILE A 31 -3.53 -13.05 7.57
N LEU A 32 -3.24 -12.14 8.50
CA LEU A 32 -2.78 -12.49 9.84
C LEU A 32 -3.81 -13.35 10.58
N ALA A 33 -5.09 -12.97 10.55
CA ALA A 33 -6.16 -13.73 11.19
C ALA A 33 -6.34 -15.12 10.57
N LEU A 34 -6.36 -15.20 9.23
CA LEU A 34 -6.51 -16.46 8.49
C LEU A 34 -5.31 -17.40 8.65
N SER A 35 -4.12 -16.85 8.91
CA SER A 35 -2.90 -17.62 9.20
C SER A 35 -2.79 -18.08 10.66
N ASN A 36 -3.86 -17.95 11.46
CA ASN A 36 -3.85 -18.23 12.89
C ASN A 36 -2.72 -17.50 13.64
N PHE A 37 -2.42 -16.26 13.23
CA PHE A 37 -1.36 -15.42 13.80
C PHE A 37 0.06 -16.00 13.70
N SER A 38 0.29 -16.99 12.83
CA SER A 38 1.63 -17.55 12.60
C SER A 38 2.56 -16.59 11.87
N LEU A 39 2.02 -15.71 11.02
CA LEU A 39 2.78 -14.71 10.27
C LEU A 39 2.98 -13.42 11.10
N ILE A 40 3.69 -13.54 12.22
CA ILE A 40 3.86 -12.45 13.20
C ILE A 40 4.42 -11.15 12.58
N HIS A 41 5.25 -11.26 11.55
CA HIS A 41 5.82 -10.11 10.83
C HIS A 41 4.78 -9.28 10.05
N VAL A 42 3.59 -9.83 9.77
CA VAL A 42 2.49 -9.13 9.09
C VAL A 42 1.74 -8.20 10.04
N ALA A 43 1.71 -8.50 11.35
CA ALA A 43 1.05 -7.68 12.35
C ALA A 43 1.55 -6.21 12.40
N PRO A 44 2.87 -5.93 12.49
CA PRO A 44 3.35 -4.56 12.47
C PRO A 44 3.10 -3.88 11.11
N LEU A 45 3.13 -4.62 9.99
CA LEU A 45 2.81 -4.05 8.67
C LEU A 45 1.36 -3.57 8.61
N ALA A 46 0.42 -4.41 9.04
CA ALA A 46 -1.00 -4.05 9.10
C ALA A 46 -1.21 -2.78 9.94
N ALA A 47 -0.61 -2.73 11.13
CA ALA A 47 -0.71 -1.59 12.02
C ALA A 47 -0.10 -0.31 11.39
N LEU A 48 1.12 -0.41 10.85
CA LEU A 48 1.80 0.72 10.22
C LEU A 48 1.05 1.23 8.98
N SER A 49 0.47 0.34 8.18
CA SER A 49 -0.38 0.68 7.03
C SER A 49 -1.61 1.49 7.47
N LEU A 50 -2.32 1.05 8.52
CA LEU A 50 -3.47 1.79 9.06
C LEU A 50 -3.06 3.12 9.71
N ILE A 51 -1.93 3.16 10.41
CA ILE A 51 -1.39 4.39 11.00
C ILE A 51 -0.99 5.38 9.89
N ALA A 52 -0.38 4.90 8.80
CA ALA A 52 -0.07 5.71 7.62
C ALA A 52 -1.34 6.24 6.97
N ALA A 53 -2.39 5.42 6.82
CA ALA A 53 -3.67 5.86 6.30
C ALA A 53 -4.26 7.01 7.12
N TYR A 54 -4.28 6.90 8.45
CA TYR A 54 -4.73 7.95 9.35
C TYR A 54 -3.87 9.21 9.25
N GLY A 55 -2.55 9.05 9.26
CA GLY A 55 -1.60 10.15 9.12
C GLY A 55 -1.78 10.92 7.81
N LEU A 56 -1.99 10.21 6.69
CA LEU A 56 -2.28 10.77 5.38
C LEU A 56 -3.60 11.53 5.37
N PHE A 57 -4.67 10.91 5.90
CA PHE A 57 -5.99 11.56 6.00
C PHE A 57 -5.93 12.87 6.81
N ARG A 58 -5.11 12.90 7.85
CA ARG A 58 -4.89 14.09 8.69
C ARG A 58 -3.77 15.01 8.20
N MET A 59 -3.19 14.74 7.03
CA MET A 59 -2.09 15.51 6.42
C MET A 59 -0.92 15.73 7.38
N LYS A 60 -0.59 14.71 8.19
CA LYS A 60 0.50 14.78 9.17
C LYS A 60 1.85 14.54 8.53
N ARG A 61 2.84 15.40 8.81
CA ARG A 61 4.18 15.29 8.21
C ARG A 61 4.88 13.95 8.47
N TRP A 62 4.61 13.31 9.61
CA TRP A 62 5.16 11.98 9.91
C TRP A 62 4.62 10.86 9.01
N ALA A 63 3.44 11.05 8.40
CA ALA A 63 2.87 10.07 7.48
C ALA A 63 3.72 9.89 6.21
N VAL A 64 4.40 10.96 5.76
CA VAL A 64 5.30 10.91 4.60
C VAL A 64 6.45 9.92 4.87
N PHE A 65 7.02 9.95 6.08
CA PHE A 65 8.08 9.02 6.46
C PHE A 65 7.56 7.58 6.55
N LEU A 66 6.36 7.36 7.07
CA LEU A 66 5.76 6.03 7.10
C LEU A 66 5.52 5.46 5.72
N VAL A 67 4.97 6.26 4.79
CA VAL A 67 4.78 5.84 3.39
C VAL A 67 6.10 5.48 2.72
N ALA A 68 7.16 6.26 2.98
CA ALA A 68 8.49 5.97 2.47
C ALA A 68 9.09 4.69 3.06
N ILE A 69 8.86 4.43 4.35
CA ILE A 69 9.34 3.21 5.02
C ILE A 69 8.56 1.98 4.53
N LEU A 70 7.23 2.06 4.43
CA LEU A 70 6.35 0.96 4.00
C LEU A 70 6.58 0.52 2.56
N PHE A 71 7.15 1.38 1.72
CA PHE A 71 7.54 1.03 0.36
C PHE A 71 8.53 -0.15 0.31
N PHE A 72 9.50 -0.20 1.23
CA PHE A 72 10.53 -1.24 1.22
C PHE A 72 9.97 -2.63 1.57
N PRO A 73 9.20 -2.82 2.66
CA PRO A 73 8.50 -4.07 2.92
C PRO A 73 7.57 -4.49 1.78
N ALA A 74 6.84 -3.54 1.17
CA ALA A 74 5.98 -3.85 0.04
C ALA A 74 6.74 -4.50 -1.11
N LEU A 75 7.94 -3.99 -1.45
CA LEU A 75 8.82 -4.59 -2.45
C LEU A 75 9.42 -5.92 -2.00
N VAL A 76 9.99 -5.96 -0.78
CA VAL A 76 10.73 -7.12 -0.27
C VAL A 76 9.82 -8.33 -0.06
N PHE A 77 8.56 -8.13 0.33
CA PHE A 77 7.60 -9.24 0.44
C PHE A 77 6.84 -9.44 -0.87
N GLY A 78 6.33 -8.38 -1.50
CA GLY A 78 5.46 -8.51 -2.67
C GLY A 78 6.15 -9.07 -3.91
N ALA A 79 7.36 -8.61 -4.24
CA ALA A 79 8.03 -9.03 -5.47
C ALA A 79 8.53 -10.49 -5.42
N PRO A 80 9.16 -10.98 -4.35
CA PRO A 80 9.53 -12.39 -4.24
C PRO A 80 8.32 -13.31 -4.18
N ILE A 81 7.23 -12.93 -3.48
CA ILE A 81 6.00 -13.74 -3.46
C ILE A 81 5.44 -13.87 -4.87
N LEU A 82 5.35 -12.77 -5.63
CA LEU A 82 4.91 -12.81 -7.02
C LEU A 82 5.83 -13.69 -7.89
N TYR A 83 7.15 -13.51 -7.77
CA TYR A 83 8.13 -14.27 -8.55
C TYR A 83 8.04 -15.77 -8.27
N VAL A 84 8.07 -16.17 -6.99
CA VAL A 84 8.01 -17.58 -6.60
C VAL A 84 6.68 -18.21 -7.01
N SER A 85 5.56 -17.49 -6.80
CA SER A 85 4.23 -17.96 -7.19
C SER A 85 4.14 -18.24 -8.70
N VAL A 86 4.63 -17.32 -9.53
CA VAL A 86 4.64 -17.50 -10.99
C VAL A 86 5.59 -18.63 -11.42
N MET A 87 6.74 -18.78 -10.75
CA MET A 87 7.70 -19.85 -11.07
C MET A 87 7.18 -21.25 -10.73
N TRP A 88 6.43 -21.39 -9.63
CA TRP A 88 5.92 -22.69 -9.19
C TRP A 88 4.61 -23.08 -9.86
N GLU A 89 3.69 -22.13 -9.99
CA GLU A 89 2.33 -22.38 -10.44
C GLU A 89 2.10 -21.96 -11.90
N THR A 90 3.12 -21.41 -12.59
CA THR A 90 2.99 -20.67 -13.87
C THR A 90 2.14 -19.40 -13.73
N PHE A 91 2.07 -18.55 -14.75
CA PHE A 91 1.35 -17.28 -14.62
C PHE A 91 -0.19 -17.45 -14.55
N TYR A 92 -0.73 -18.46 -15.25
CA TYR A 92 -2.17 -18.69 -15.37
C TYR A 92 -2.57 -20.18 -15.26
N PRO A 93 -2.42 -20.80 -14.08
CA PRO A 93 -2.90 -22.16 -13.85
C PRO A 93 -4.40 -22.22 -13.57
N SER A 94 -4.96 -21.18 -12.94
CA SER A 94 -6.37 -21.07 -12.57
C SER A 94 -6.78 -19.60 -12.41
N VAL A 95 -8.09 -19.34 -12.33
CA VAL A 95 -8.62 -17.98 -12.14
C VAL A 95 -8.21 -17.39 -10.79
N ASP A 96 -8.24 -18.18 -9.71
CA ASP A 96 -7.88 -17.70 -8.37
C ASP A 96 -6.41 -17.28 -8.28
N VAL A 97 -5.52 -18.10 -8.85
CA VAL A 97 -4.08 -17.81 -8.90
C VAL A 97 -3.79 -16.61 -9.82
N LEU A 98 -4.53 -16.47 -10.93
CA LEU A 98 -4.43 -15.28 -11.78
C LEU A 98 -4.77 -14.01 -11.01
N LEU A 99 -5.89 -14.02 -10.29
CA LEU A 99 -6.35 -12.88 -9.51
C LEU A 99 -5.35 -12.54 -8.41
N PHE A 100 -4.74 -13.55 -7.79
CA PHE A 100 -3.65 -13.36 -6.84
C PHE A 100 -2.43 -12.67 -7.48
N HIS A 101 -1.96 -13.16 -8.65
CA HIS A 101 -0.85 -12.55 -9.38
C HIS A 101 -1.15 -11.10 -9.79
N LEU A 102 -2.32 -10.85 -10.38
CA LEU A 102 -2.75 -9.51 -10.78
C LEU A 102 -2.92 -8.59 -9.56
N GLY A 103 -3.42 -9.11 -8.45
CA GLY A 103 -3.53 -8.40 -7.18
C GLY A 103 -2.17 -7.97 -6.64
N LEU A 104 -1.17 -8.84 -6.67
CA LEU A 104 0.21 -8.51 -6.27
C LEU A 104 0.86 -7.49 -7.21
N ILE A 105 0.65 -7.62 -8.52
CA ILE A 105 1.14 -6.63 -9.50
C ILE A 105 0.50 -5.26 -9.23
N ALA A 106 -0.82 -5.23 -9.07
CA ALA A 106 -1.55 -4.01 -8.75
C ALA A 106 -1.07 -3.40 -7.42
N TYR A 107 -0.87 -4.22 -6.39
CA TYR A 107 -0.33 -3.80 -5.10
C TYR A 107 1.05 -3.13 -5.24
N LEU A 108 1.98 -3.74 -5.97
CA LEU A 108 3.33 -3.18 -6.18
C LEU A 108 3.29 -1.86 -6.96
N ILE A 109 2.51 -1.80 -8.04
CA ILE A 109 2.36 -0.59 -8.87
C ILE A 109 1.70 0.53 -8.05
N LEU A 110 0.60 0.24 -7.35
CA LEU A 110 -0.10 1.22 -6.53
C LEU A 110 0.75 1.71 -5.38
N THR A 111 1.55 0.83 -4.75
CA THR A 111 2.51 1.21 -3.72
C THR A 111 3.54 2.19 -4.27
N LEU A 112 4.11 1.92 -5.45
CA LEU A 112 5.05 2.82 -6.10
C LEU A 112 4.42 4.18 -6.42
N ILE A 113 3.22 4.18 -7.02
CA ILE A 113 2.48 5.41 -7.34
C ILE A 113 2.16 6.20 -6.06
N ALA A 114 1.66 5.54 -5.02
CA ALA A 114 1.35 6.14 -3.72
C ALA A 114 2.59 6.78 -3.09
N SER A 115 3.72 6.08 -3.07
CA SER A 115 4.97 6.58 -2.51
C SER A 115 5.49 7.80 -3.29
N ILE A 116 5.52 7.74 -4.62
CA ILE A 116 5.93 8.88 -5.46
C ILE A 116 4.99 10.07 -5.24
N TYR A 117 3.68 9.84 -5.24
CA TYR A 117 2.68 10.88 -5.07
C TYR A 117 2.80 11.59 -3.72
N VAL A 118 2.86 10.83 -2.62
CA VAL A 118 2.99 11.40 -1.27
C VAL A 118 4.30 12.16 -1.12
N MET A 119 5.39 11.65 -1.71
CA MET A 119 6.66 12.37 -1.72
C MET A 119 6.59 13.65 -2.55
N ALA A 120 5.86 13.68 -3.66
CA ALA A 120 5.68 14.86 -4.50
C ALA A 120 4.92 15.99 -3.77
N VAL A 121 3.84 15.64 -3.05
CA VAL A 121 2.99 16.60 -2.33
C VAL A 121 3.38 16.79 -0.85
N ARG A 122 4.53 16.25 -0.44
CA ARG A 122 5.00 16.25 0.97
C ARG A 122 5.09 17.63 1.64
N LYS A 123 5.22 18.71 0.85
CA LYS A 123 5.33 20.08 1.37
C LYS A 123 4.02 20.60 1.95
N ASP A 124 2.90 19.99 1.60
CA ASP A 124 1.57 20.40 2.05
C ASP A 124 1.18 19.75 3.40
N PHE A 125 1.99 18.79 3.87
CA PHE A 125 1.81 18.11 5.15
C PHE A 125 2.35 18.96 6.30
N LYS A 126 1.61 18.96 7.43
CA LYS A 126 1.93 19.73 8.63
C LYS A 126 2.32 18.84 9.80
#